data_AF-A0A6N4QSI1-F1
#
_entry.id   AF-A0A6N4QSI1-F1
#
_cell.length_a   1.000
_cell.length_b   1.000
_cell.length_c   1.000
_cell.angle_alpha   90.00
_cell.angle_beta   90.00
_cell.angle_gamma   90.00
#
_symmetry.space_group_name_H-M   'P 1'
#
loop_
_entity.id
_entity.type
_entity.pdbx_description
1 polymer ?
#
loop_
_entity_poly.entity_id
_entity_poly.type
_entity_poly.pdbx_seq_one_letter_code
_entity_poly.pdbx_strand_id
1 'polypeptide(L)'
;MVRAKTSVFMRLNIRYVSFSFFLFFCLFCSSNEEMIWDARDSLSRGNTAEAMRLYELVLKKNPTHLEANRTLGMILADSGLALNSAAFYLERAETSVPGDPALLLYLLEIHLQEKDKDKTKRILEKFSKGKEKEMESYAVFLKDCLLEKKKNNSEFNRFKTSEIPALLPPARRMFLKCELSLYAQPTS
;
A
#
# COMPACT_ATOMS: atom_id res chain seq x y z
N MET A 1 62.26 49.13 -25.81
CA MET A 1 61.13 48.22 -26.05
C MET A 1 60.99 47.33 -24.82
N VAL A 2 59.96 47.57 -24.01
CA VAL A 2 59.70 46.88 -22.74
C VAL A 2 58.72 45.73 -23.01
N ARG A 3 58.99 44.51 -22.52
CA ARG A 3 57.89 43.63 -22.06
C ARG A 3 58.35 42.58 -21.05
N ALA A 4 57.53 42.49 -20.01
CA ALA A 4 57.74 41.82 -18.75
C ALA A 4 57.37 40.32 -18.77
N LYS A 5 57.89 39.63 -17.74
CA LYS A 5 57.57 38.26 -17.26
C LYS A 5 56.07 38.00 -17.08
N THR A 6 55.63 36.75 -17.28
CA THR A 6 54.57 36.05 -16.52
C THR A 6 54.79 34.54 -16.71
N SER A 7 55.34 33.83 -15.71
CA SER A 7 54.73 33.19 -14.53
C SER A 7 54.17 31.78 -14.80
N VAL A 8 54.82 30.82 -14.14
CA VAL A 8 54.42 29.43 -13.91
C VAL A 8 53.21 29.37 -12.96
N PHE A 9 52.49 28.24 -12.95
CA PHE A 9 51.27 27.86 -12.19
C PHE A 9 49.98 28.20 -12.93
N MET A 10 49.00 27.30 -13.11
CA MET A 10 48.41 26.42 -12.11
C MET A 10 47.61 25.31 -12.81
N ARG A 11 48.10 24.05 -12.79
CA ARG A 11 47.26 22.88 -13.10
C ARG A 11 46.57 22.45 -11.81
N LEU A 12 45.46 23.10 -11.48
CA LEU A 12 44.59 22.66 -10.39
C LEU A 12 43.15 22.64 -10.90
N ASN A 13 42.40 21.60 -10.52
CA ASN A 13 40.93 21.52 -10.54
C ASN A 13 40.24 20.94 -11.78
N ILE A 14 40.59 19.72 -12.18
CA ILE A 14 39.67 18.86 -12.97
C ILE A 14 39.31 17.55 -12.22
N ARG A 15 40.20 17.00 -11.39
CA ARG A 15 39.93 15.78 -10.61
C ARG A 15 38.97 15.97 -9.42
N TYR A 16 38.86 17.18 -8.89
CA TYR A 16 37.98 17.49 -7.75
C TYR A 16 36.52 17.69 -8.15
N VAL A 17 36.24 18.08 -9.39
CA VAL A 17 34.86 18.29 -9.87
C VAL A 17 34.15 16.94 -10.06
N SER A 18 34.84 15.91 -10.58
CA SER A 18 34.23 14.58 -10.70
C SER A 18 34.08 13.87 -9.34
N PHE A 19 35.02 14.07 -8.41
CA PHE A 19 34.92 13.49 -7.06
C PHE A 19 33.88 14.22 -6.19
N SER A 20 33.76 15.55 -6.33
CA SER A 20 32.73 16.35 -5.65
C SER A 20 31.34 16.10 -6.23
N PHE A 21 31.22 15.77 -7.51
CA PHE A 21 29.94 15.38 -8.13
C PHE A 21 29.51 13.97 -7.68
N PHE A 22 30.46 13.06 -7.46
CA PHE A 22 30.18 11.72 -6.94
C PHE A 22 29.84 11.72 -5.43
N LEU A 23 30.47 12.59 -4.64
CA LEU A 23 30.15 12.80 -3.22
C LEU A 23 28.79 13.49 -2.99
N PHE A 24 28.29 14.25 -3.97
CA PHE A 24 26.98 14.90 -3.87
C PHE A 24 25.81 13.95 -4.22
N PHE A 25 26.06 12.87 -4.96
CA PHE A 25 25.05 11.89 -5.34
C PHE A 25 24.72 10.89 -4.20
N CYS A 26 25.65 10.68 -3.25
CA CYS A 26 25.47 9.72 -2.15
C CYS A 26 24.78 10.29 -0.89
N LEU A 27 24.67 11.62 -0.73
CA LEU A 27 24.10 12.24 0.48
C LEU A 27 22.56 12.34 0.48
N PHE A 28 21.91 12.08 -0.65
CA PHE A 28 20.44 12.14 -0.75
C PHE A 28 19.73 10.80 -0.56
N CYS A 29 20.47 9.68 -0.53
CA CYS A 29 19.85 8.35 -0.45
C CYS A 29 19.56 7.90 1.00
N SER A 30 20.30 8.36 2.01
CA SER A 30 20.19 7.84 3.38
C SER A 30 18.97 8.34 4.16
N SER A 31 18.50 9.57 3.93
CA SER A 31 17.52 10.20 4.82
C SER A 31 16.08 9.66 4.72
N ASN A 32 15.75 8.96 3.62
CA ASN A 32 14.41 8.37 3.44
C ASN A 32 14.35 6.96 4.04
N GLU A 33 15.41 6.17 3.87
CA GLU A 33 15.47 4.81 4.43
C GLU A 33 15.49 4.82 5.95
N GLU A 34 16.22 5.76 6.58
CA GLU A 34 16.22 5.94 8.04
C GLU A 34 14.81 6.22 8.57
N MET A 35 14.07 7.11 7.92
CA MET A 35 12.71 7.49 8.33
C MET A 35 11.70 6.34 8.17
N ILE A 36 11.88 5.46 7.19
CA ILE A 36 11.07 4.25 7.02
C ILE A 36 11.33 3.25 8.16
N TRP A 37 12.60 3.08 8.57
CA TRP A 37 12.95 2.23 9.70
C TRP A 37 12.32 2.70 11.01
N ASP A 38 12.40 4.01 11.30
CA ASP A 38 11.77 4.60 12.47
C ASP A 38 10.24 4.47 12.44
N ALA A 39 9.63 4.60 11.25
CA ALA A 39 8.19 4.42 11.09
C ALA A 39 7.76 2.98 11.41
N ARG A 40 8.55 2.00 10.96
CA ARG A 40 8.31 0.57 11.22
C ARG A 40 8.50 0.23 12.69
N ASP A 41 9.58 0.72 13.31
CA ASP A 41 9.83 0.56 14.75
C ASP A 41 8.68 1.16 15.56
N SER A 42 8.26 2.38 15.25
CA SER A 42 7.12 3.04 15.89
C SER A 42 5.84 2.21 15.78
N LEU A 43 5.55 1.66 14.60
CA LEU A 43 4.40 0.80 14.38
C LEU A 43 4.50 -0.50 15.20
N SER A 44 5.70 -1.11 15.27
CA SER A 44 5.94 -2.32 16.06
C SER A 44 5.75 -2.12 17.57
N ARG A 45 5.99 -0.89 18.05
CA ARG A 45 5.75 -0.48 19.45
C ARG A 45 4.30 -0.07 19.71
N GLY A 46 3.42 -0.17 18.71
CA GLY A 46 2.03 0.29 18.79
C GLY A 46 1.86 1.81 18.75
N ASN A 47 2.92 2.56 18.46
CA ASN A 47 2.84 4.02 18.29
C ASN A 47 2.42 4.35 16.84
N THR A 48 1.17 4.03 16.52
CA THR A 48 0.61 4.22 15.17
C THR A 48 0.62 5.69 14.74
N ALA A 49 0.39 6.63 15.66
CA ALA A 49 0.37 8.06 15.35
C ALA A 49 1.74 8.55 14.86
N GLU A 50 2.83 8.15 15.54
CA GLU A 50 4.18 8.51 15.12
C GLU A 50 4.57 7.83 13.81
N ALA A 51 4.20 6.54 13.64
CA ALA A 51 4.42 5.83 12.39
C ALA A 51 3.75 6.54 11.19
N MET A 52 2.50 6.97 11.35
CA MET A 52 1.79 7.74 10.33
C MET A 52 2.49 9.05 10.01
N ARG A 53 2.91 9.82 11.03
CA ARG A 53 3.64 11.08 10.86
C ARG A 53 4.94 10.87 10.07
N LEU A 54 5.69 9.81 10.37
CA LEU A 54 6.94 9.47 9.67
C LEU A 54 6.68 9.05 8.23
N TYR A 55 5.67 8.21 7.96
CA TYR A 55 5.29 7.86 6.59
C TYR A 55 4.84 9.07 5.77
N GLU A 56 4.10 10.01 6.36
CA GLU A 56 3.73 11.26 5.70
C GLU A 56 4.95 12.11 5.33
N LEU A 57 5.96 12.18 6.21
CA LEU A 57 7.21 12.88 5.92
C LEU A 57 7.99 12.21 4.79
N VAL A 58 8.01 10.87 4.73
CA VAL A 58 8.59 10.14 3.59
C VAL A 58 7.84 10.51 2.30
N LEU A 59 6.51 10.52 2.33
CA LEU A 59 5.68 10.85 1.16
C LEU A 59 5.82 12.32 0.72
N LYS A 60 6.13 13.24 1.63
CA LYS A 60 6.47 14.63 1.26
C LYS A 60 7.74 14.72 0.43
N LYS A 61 8.72 13.86 0.70
CA LYS A 61 9.98 13.80 -0.07
C LYS A 61 9.85 12.95 -1.34
N ASN A 62 9.14 11.82 -1.24
CA ASN A 62 8.89 10.90 -2.34
C ASN A 62 7.40 10.49 -2.40
N PRO A 63 6.57 11.21 -3.16
CA PRO A 63 5.12 10.96 -3.25
C PRO A 63 4.72 9.61 -3.85
N THR A 64 5.65 8.88 -4.48
CA THR A 64 5.41 7.57 -5.10
C THR A 64 6.08 6.43 -4.32
N HIS A 65 6.57 6.70 -3.09
CA HIS A 65 7.19 5.67 -2.28
C HIS A 65 6.19 4.55 -1.95
N LEU A 66 6.46 3.33 -2.44
CA LEU A 66 5.54 2.20 -2.36
C LEU A 66 5.18 1.83 -0.92
N GLU A 67 6.18 1.58 -0.06
CA GLU A 67 5.94 1.12 1.31
C GLU A 67 5.15 2.14 2.14
N ALA A 68 5.49 3.43 2.04
CA ALA A 68 4.79 4.48 2.76
C ALA A 68 3.33 4.63 2.29
N ASN A 69 3.07 4.65 0.98
CA ASN A 69 1.71 4.67 0.44
C ASN A 69 0.91 3.43 0.90
N ARG A 70 1.49 2.23 0.77
CA ARG A 70 0.86 0.97 1.18
C ARG A 70 0.52 0.97 2.65
N THR A 71 1.50 1.24 3.52
CA THR A 71 1.34 1.11 4.97
C THR A 71 0.42 2.18 5.53
N LEU A 72 0.56 3.43 5.09
CA LEU A 72 -0.33 4.52 5.51
C LEU A 72 -1.78 4.24 5.06
N GLY A 73 -1.96 3.78 3.82
CA GLY A 73 -3.27 3.39 3.30
C GLY A 73 -3.92 2.26 4.10
N MET A 74 -3.15 1.22 4.45
CA MET A 74 -3.63 0.10 5.28
C MET A 74 -4.01 0.55 6.69
N ILE A 75 -3.18 1.35 7.36
CA ILE A 75 -3.47 1.89 8.70
C ILE A 75 -4.78 2.69 8.68
N LEU A 76 -4.97 3.56 7.69
CA LEU A 76 -6.18 4.37 7.56
C LEU A 76 -7.41 3.50 7.27
N ALA A 77 -7.29 2.49 6.41
CA ALA A 77 -8.38 1.54 6.12
C ALA A 77 -8.76 0.72 7.36
N ASP A 78 -7.77 0.20 8.10
CA ASP A 78 -7.98 -0.59 9.31
C ASP A 78 -8.62 0.23 10.44
N SER A 79 -8.37 1.55 10.47
CA SER A 79 -9.04 2.46 11.41
C SER A 79 -10.52 2.72 11.08
N GLY A 80 -10.91 2.58 9.81
CA GLY A 80 -12.27 2.87 9.32
C GLY A 80 -12.67 4.35 9.30
N LEU A 81 -11.82 5.28 9.77
CA LEU A 81 -12.19 6.70 9.94
C LEU A 81 -11.95 7.55 8.69
N ALA A 82 -11.01 7.16 7.82
CA ALA A 82 -10.56 7.98 6.70
C ALA A 82 -10.47 7.17 5.40
N LEU A 83 -11.57 6.52 5.00
CA LEU A 83 -11.63 5.61 3.86
C LEU A 83 -11.22 6.28 2.53
N ASN A 84 -11.59 7.55 2.31
CA ASN A 84 -11.17 8.30 1.12
C ASN A 84 -9.65 8.46 1.04
N SER A 85 -9.01 8.84 2.17
CA SER A 85 -7.56 8.97 2.26
C SER A 85 -6.88 7.60 2.14
N ALA A 86 -7.46 6.57 2.74
CA ALA A 86 -6.98 5.19 2.62
C ALA A 86 -6.96 4.75 1.15
N ALA A 87 -8.08 4.93 0.43
CA ALA A 87 -8.19 4.61 -0.98
C ALA A 87 -7.15 5.37 -1.80
N PHE A 88 -6.98 6.68 -1.57
CA PHE A 88 -5.98 7.49 -2.26
C PHE A 88 -4.56 6.92 -2.14
N TYR A 89 -4.09 6.58 -0.94
CA TYR A 89 -2.75 6.04 -0.76
C TYR A 89 -2.62 4.61 -1.33
N LEU A 90 -3.65 3.78 -1.16
CA LEU A 90 -3.66 2.41 -1.71
C LEU A 90 -3.67 2.39 -3.24
N GLU A 91 -4.38 3.29 -3.90
CA GLU A 91 -4.38 3.45 -5.36
C GLU A 91 -3.00 3.85 -5.89
N ARG A 92 -2.28 4.71 -5.17
CA ARG A 92 -0.88 5.06 -5.52
C ARG A 92 0.04 3.86 -5.38
N ALA A 93 -0.10 3.08 -4.30
CA ALA A 93 0.66 1.84 -4.12
C ALA A 93 0.34 0.82 -5.23
N GLU A 94 -0.93 0.70 -5.62
CA GLU A 94 -1.35 -0.21 -6.69
C GLU A 94 -0.85 0.25 -8.07
N THR A 95 -0.70 1.55 -8.30
CA THR A 95 -0.06 2.06 -9.52
C THR A 95 1.40 1.61 -9.61
N SER A 96 2.10 1.49 -8.48
CA SER A 96 3.48 1.01 -8.43
C SER A 96 3.60 -0.52 -8.51
N VAL A 97 2.64 -1.26 -7.91
CA VAL A 97 2.57 -2.72 -7.97
C VAL A 97 1.16 -3.15 -8.37
N PRO A 98 0.85 -3.13 -9.68
CA PRO A 98 -0.49 -3.46 -10.17
C PRO A 98 -0.83 -4.92 -9.89
N GLY A 99 -2.05 -5.15 -9.43
CA GLY A 99 -2.57 -6.51 -9.24
C GLY A 99 -2.12 -7.23 -7.96
N ASP A 100 -1.47 -6.56 -7.01
CA ASP A 100 -1.22 -7.12 -5.67
C ASP A 100 -2.56 -7.46 -4.97
N PRO A 101 -2.86 -8.74 -4.69
CA PRO A 101 -4.12 -9.14 -4.08
C PRO A 101 -4.38 -8.47 -2.73
N ALA A 102 -3.33 -8.16 -1.95
CA ALA A 102 -3.48 -7.49 -0.67
C ALA A 102 -4.03 -6.07 -0.86
N LEU A 103 -3.42 -5.28 -1.76
CA LEU A 103 -3.88 -3.92 -2.08
C LEU A 103 -5.31 -3.95 -2.64
N LEU A 104 -5.59 -4.87 -3.56
CA LEU A 104 -6.91 -5.00 -4.16
C LEU A 104 -7.99 -5.37 -3.14
N LEU A 105 -7.69 -6.21 -2.13
CA LEU A 105 -8.66 -6.55 -1.08
C LEU A 105 -8.97 -5.36 -0.16
N TYR A 106 -7.98 -4.53 0.17
CA TYR A 106 -8.23 -3.30 0.92
C TYR A 106 -9.11 -2.32 0.12
N LEU A 107 -8.81 -2.12 -1.16
CA LEU A 107 -9.63 -1.27 -2.04
C LEU A 107 -11.05 -1.85 -2.22
N LEU A 108 -11.17 -3.17 -2.33
CA LEU A 108 -12.46 -3.86 -2.39
C LEU A 108 -13.28 -3.61 -1.11
N GLU A 109 -12.66 -3.76 0.06
CA GLU A 109 -13.33 -3.51 1.35
C GLU A 109 -13.88 -2.08 1.41
N ILE A 110 -13.05 -1.09 1.06
CA ILE A 110 -13.43 0.33 1.05
C ILE A 110 -14.65 0.55 0.15
N HIS A 111 -14.60 0.10 -1.10
CA HIS A 111 -15.72 0.34 -2.04
C HIS A 111 -16.98 -0.47 -1.73
N LEU A 112 -16.85 -1.64 -1.11
CA LEU A 112 -18.00 -2.39 -0.59
C LEU A 112 -18.66 -1.67 0.60
N GLN A 113 -17.88 -1.00 1.45
CA GLN A 113 -18.41 -0.19 2.55
C GLN A 113 -19.13 1.06 2.02
N GLU A 114 -18.55 1.73 1.01
CA GLU A 114 -19.16 2.87 0.32
C GLU A 114 -20.36 2.49 -0.55
N LYS A 115 -20.55 1.19 -0.84
CA LYS A 115 -21.53 0.64 -1.80
C LYS A 115 -21.36 1.20 -3.22
N ASP A 116 -20.15 1.63 -3.58
CA ASP A 116 -19.81 2.09 -4.93
C ASP A 116 -19.67 0.87 -5.85
N LYS A 117 -20.75 0.55 -6.57
CA LYS A 117 -20.81 -0.60 -7.47
C LYS A 117 -19.82 -0.51 -8.63
N ASP A 118 -19.60 0.70 -9.14
CA ASP A 118 -18.75 0.93 -10.30
C ASP A 118 -17.28 0.73 -9.95
N LYS A 119 -16.83 1.29 -8.81
CA LYS A 119 -15.48 1.04 -8.31
C LYS A 119 -15.28 -0.41 -7.92
N THR A 120 -16.26 -1.03 -7.25
CA THR A 120 -16.22 -2.46 -6.90
C THR A 120 -16.00 -3.33 -8.13
N LYS A 121 -16.75 -3.08 -9.22
CA LYS A 121 -16.59 -3.80 -10.48
C LYS A 121 -15.19 -3.62 -11.06
N ARG A 122 -14.66 -2.39 -11.07
CA ARG A 122 -13.28 -2.12 -11.55
C ARG A 122 -12.23 -2.89 -10.75
N ILE A 123 -12.38 -3.01 -9.43
CA ILE A 123 -11.46 -3.80 -8.61
C ILE A 123 -11.56 -5.30 -8.93
N LEU A 124 -12.77 -5.83 -9.14
CA LEU A 124 -12.94 -7.23 -9.57
C LEU A 124 -12.33 -7.51 -10.95
N GLU A 125 -12.39 -6.56 -11.88
CA GLU A 125 -11.71 -6.65 -13.17
C GLU A 125 -10.18 -6.67 -13.02
N LYS A 126 -9.62 -6.05 -11.97
CA LYS A 126 -8.20 -6.16 -11.66
C LYS A 126 -7.84 -7.54 -11.11
N PHE A 127 -8.68 -8.11 -10.24
CA PHE A 127 -8.51 -9.50 -9.77
C PHE A 127 -8.53 -10.50 -10.93
N SER A 128 -9.43 -10.34 -11.91
CA SER A 128 -9.55 -11.27 -13.04
C SER A 128 -8.35 -11.26 -13.99
N LYS A 129 -7.68 -10.12 -14.12
CA LYS A 129 -6.41 -9.97 -14.84
C LYS A 129 -5.21 -10.53 -14.08
N GLY A 130 -5.35 -10.77 -12.78
CA GLY A 130 -4.33 -11.38 -11.93
C GLY A 130 -4.12 -12.88 -12.20
N LYS A 131 -3.03 -13.42 -11.67
CA LYS A 131 -2.70 -14.86 -11.79
C LYS A 131 -3.40 -15.72 -10.75
N GLU A 132 -3.75 -15.15 -9.60
CA GLU A 132 -4.30 -15.87 -8.46
C GLU A 132 -5.82 -16.05 -8.58
N LYS A 133 -6.23 -17.10 -9.32
CA LYS A 133 -7.64 -17.43 -9.54
C LYS A 133 -8.43 -17.70 -8.25
N GLU A 134 -7.76 -18.18 -7.22
CA GLU A 134 -8.37 -18.36 -5.91
C GLU A 134 -8.78 -17.02 -5.27
N MET A 135 -7.92 -16.01 -5.37
CA MET A 135 -8.20 -14.66 -4.86
C MET A 135 -9.30 -13.97 -5.65
N GLU A 136 -9.36 -14.18 -6.97
CA GLU A 136 -10.48 -13.74 -7.81
C GLU A 136 -11.80 -14.35 -7.33
N SER A 137 -11.85 -15.68 -7.17
CA SER A 137 -13.04 -16.40 -6.69
C SER A 137 -13.48 -15.90 -5.31
N TYR A 138 -12.53 -15.65 -4.42
CA TYR A 138 -12.78 -15.11 -3.08
C TYR A 138 -13.34 -13.69 -3.10
N ALA A 139 -12.76 -12.80 -3.91
CA ALA A 139 -13.23 -11.42 -4.07
C ALA A 139 -14.67 -11.37 -4.63
N VAL A 140 -14.99 -12.22 -5.61
CA VAL A 140 -16.34 -12.35 -6.17
C VAL A 140 -17.33 -12.82 -5.11
N PHE A 141 -16.96 -13.83 -4.32
CA PHE A 141 -17.76 -14.35 -3.21
C PHE A 141 -18.04 -13.27 -2.17
N LEU A 142 -17.03 -12.51 -1.74
CA LEU A 142 -17.20 -11.42 -0.78
C LEU A 142 -18.15 -10.35 -1.30
N LYS A 143 -18.03 -9.97 -2.58
CA LYS A 143 -18.96 -9.03 -3.22
C LYS A 143 -20.39 -9.57 -3.23
N ASP A 144 -20.61 -10.82 -3.64
CA ASP A 144 -21.95 -11.44 -3.66
C ASP A 144 -22.58 -11.44 -2.27
N CYS A 145 -21.79 -11.79 -1.26
CA CYS A 145 -22.27 -11.85 0.11
C CYS A 145 -22.56 -10.46 0.69
N LEU A 146 -21.61 -9.53 0.59
CA LEU A 146 -21.69 -8.25 1.30
C LEU A 146 -22.59 -7.23 0.60
N LEU A 147 -22.54 -7.18 -0.73
CA LEU A 147 -23.25 -6.20 -1.55
C LEU A 147 -24.59 -6.73 -2.07
N GLU A 148 -24.61 -7.95 -2.61
CA GLU A 148 -25.81 -8.53 -3.23
C GLU A 148 -26.66 -9.35 -2.26
N LYS A 149 -26.15 -9.63 -1.06
CA LYS A 149 -26.82 -10.47 -0.04
C LYS A 149 -27.16 -11.87 -0.54
N LYS A 150 -26.37 -12.39 -1.49
CA LYS A 150 -26.56 -13.71 -2.09
C LYS A 150 -25.83 -14.79 -1.30
N LYS A 151 -26.56 -15.85 -0.92
CA LYS A 151 -25.95 -17.02 -0.27
C LYS A 151 -25.35 -17.97 -1.30
N ASN A 152 -24.13 -18.42 -1.02
CA ASN A 152 -23.49 -19.54 -1.67
C ASN A 152 -22.85 -20.43 -0.60
N ASN A 153 -23.53 -21.53 -0.23
CA ASN A 153 -23.07 -22.42 0.83
C ASN A 153 -21.81 -23.22 0.43
N SER A 154 -21.69 -23.55 -0.86
CA SER A 154 -20.53 -24.30 -1.39
C SER A 154 -19.25 -23.48 -1.23
N GLU A 155 -19.25 -22.24 -1.74
CA GLU A 155 -18.09 -21.35 -1.63
C GLU A 155 -17.82 -20.93 -0.19
N PHE A 156 -18.87 -20.68 0.61
CA PHE A 156 -18.69 -20.35 2.02
C PHE A 156 -17.96 -21.47 2.78
N ASN A 157 -18.38 -22.73 2.62
CA ASN A 157 -17.73 -23.86 3.27
C ASN A 157 -16.29 -24.07 2.77
N ARG A 158 -16.05 -23.91 1.48
CA ARG A 158 -14.71 -23.97 0.88
C ARG A 158 -13.77 -22.92 1.49
N PHE A 159 -14.19 -21.64 1.52
CA PHE A 159 -13.37 -20.56 2.07
C PHE A 159 -13.26 -20.58 3.59
N LYS A 160 -14.25 -21.14 4.30
CA LYS A 160 -14.15 -21.37 5.74
C LYS A 160 -13.00 -22.32 6.10
N THR A 161 -12.71 -23.28 5.23
CA THR A 161 -11.60 -24.22 5.39
C THR A 161 -10.30 -23.77 4.73
N SER A 162 -10.30 -22.64 4.00
CA SER A 162 -9.11 -22.15 3.31
C SER A 162 -8.28 -21.24 4.21
N GLU A 163 -7.02 -21.01 3.84
CA GLU A 163 -6.11 -20.13 4.58
C GLU A 163 -6.35 -18.64 4.24
N ILE A 164 -7.06 -18.33 3.15
CA ILE A 164 -7.22 -16.96 2.62
C ILE A 164 -7.74 -15.98 3.67
N PRO A 165 -8.81 -16.29 4.42
CA PRO A 165 -9.29 -15.38 5.45
C PRO A 165 -8.26 -15.14 6.56
N ALA A 166 -7.32 -16.06 6.80
CA ALA A 166 -6.29 -15.89 7.82
C ALA A 166 -5.07 -15.10 7.31
N LEU A 167 -4.78 -15.15 6.01
CA LEU A 167 -3.58 -14.54 5.42
C LEU A 167 -3.60 -13.01 5.43
N LEU A 168 -4.78 -12.40 5.24
CA LEU A 168 -4.90 -10.96 5.05
C LEU A 168 -5.97 -10.36 5.99
N PRO A 169 -5.65 -9.30 6.75
CA PRO A 169 -6.62 -8.63 7.62
C PRO A 169 -7.96 -8.26 6.95
N PRO A 170 -8.00 -7.62 5.76
CA PRO A 170 -9.26 -7.30 5.09
C PRO A 170 -10.02 -8.54 4.65
N ALA A 171 -9.32 -9.62 4.24
CA ALA A 171 -9.96 -10.89 3.90
C ALA A 171 -10.73 -11.44 5.10
N ARG A 172 -10.09 -11.49 6.27
CA ARG A 172 -10.71 -11.97 7.51
C ARG A 172 -11.94 -11.16 7.88
N ARG A 173 -11.81 -9.83 7.91
CA ARG A 173 -12.88 -8.92 8.33
C ARG A 173 -14.10 -9.06 7.45
N MET A 174 -13.91 -9.05 6.13
CA MET A 174 -15.00 -9.17 5.17
C MET A 174 -15.68 -10.54 5.26
N PHE A 175 -14.92 -11.63 5.45
CA PHE A 175 -15.49 -12.96 5.63
C PHE A 175 -16.35 -13.08 6.89
N LEU A 176 -15.83 -12.61 8.03
CA LEU A 176 -16.59 -12.62 9.29
C LEU A 176 -17.85 -11.75 9.19
N LYS A 177 -17.75 -10.59 8.53
CA LYS A 177 -18.91 -9.73 8.27
C LYS A 177 -19.95 -10.45 7.40
N CYS A 178 -19.50 -11.19 6.39
CA CYS A 178 -20.36 -12.01 5.56
C CYS A 178 -21.06 -13.11 6.38
N GLU A 179 -20.29 -13.88 7.16
CA GLU A 179 -20.79 -14.95 8.04
C GLU A 179 -21.87 -14.43 8.99
N LEU A 180 -21.56 -13.37 9.74
CA LEU A 180 -22.48 -12.77 10.71
C LEU A 180 -23.76 -12.23 10.04
N SER A 181 -23.66 -11.72 8.81
CA SER A 181 -24.80 -11.09 8.14
C SER A 181 -25.74 -12.06 7.44
N LEU A 182 -25.26 -13.20 6.93
CA LEU A 182 -26.07 -14.12 6.11
C LEU A 182 -26.06 -15.57 6.59
N TYR A 183 -25.07 -16.01 7.35
CA TYR A 183 -24.84 -17.42 7.67
C TYR A 183 -24.94 -17.74 9.17
N ALA A 184 -25.04 -16.73 10.03
CA ALA A 184 -25.39 -16.94 11.43
C ALA A 184 -26.73 -17.68 11.52
N GLN A 185 -26.73 -18.84 12.18
CA GLN A 185 -27.96 -19.53 12.56
C GLN A 185 -28.65 -18.66 13.64
N PRO A 186 -29.97 -18.44 13.56
CA PRO A 186 -30.68 -17.84 14.68
C PRO A 186 -30.48 -18.76 15.89
N THR A 187 -29.91 -18.21 16.97
CA THR A 187 -29.81 -18.92 18.25
C THR A 187 -31.22 -19.27 18.69
N SER A 188 -31.54 -20.56 18.68
CA SER A 188 -32.78 -21.14 19.21
C SER A 188 -32.90 -20.91 20.71
#